data_AF-A0A7L3D533-F1
#
_entry.id   AF-A0A7L3D533-F1
#
_cell.length_a   1.000
_cell.length_b   1.000
_cell.length_c   1.000
_cell.angle_alpha   90.00
_cell.angle_beta   90.00
_cell.angle_gamma   90.00
#
_symmetry.space_group_name_H-M   'P 1'
#
loop_
_entity.id
_entity.type
_entity.pdbx_description
1 polymer ?
#
loop_
_entity_poly.entity_id
_entity_poly.type
_entity_poly.pdbx_seq_one_letter_code
_entity_poly.pdbx_strand_id
1 'polypeptide(L)'
;MKTLGNSRILGILSCAFYLPLVVSFEKVTIPAELKSAVVKIAVNTTSCSVTCGPGFKLEEMCEMTPGGEKRNCTLRRTDCLASWVCGLLHFTVPVGKPFQFSCLSSDAVRFGSRAYSYTWRLAQGLITTNDVLFKPFNNPHSVIRFSPTRESDAGTYRCDVQMLKTSKVIKRVYFGVRVIQNDLVDLNFQKYLTWEQKLAANEEEGKTENGTREKVQEQQHFWQRELFYECLIGIVSGVTGGVLLSMALYFLQKVWGR
;
A
#
# COMPACT_ATOMS: atom_id res chain seq x y z
N MET A 1 28.55 -67.50 -22.17
CA MET A 1 27.43 -68.47 -22.27
C MET A 1 27.25 -69.07 -20.88
N LYS A 2 26.14 -68.97 -20.15
CA LYS A 2 24.71 -68.95 -20.50
C LYS A 2 23.94 -68.08 -19.50
N THR A 3 23.00 -67.32 -20.04
CA THR A 3 21.91 -66.58 -19.42
C THR A 3 20.94 -67.53 -18.69
N LEU A 4 20.68 -67.32 -17.39
CA LEU A 4 19.46 -67.83 -16.76
C LEU A 4 19.24 -67.17 -15.38
N GLY A 5 18.13 -66.46 -15.23
CA GLY A 5 17.71 -65.96 -13.92
C GLY A 5 16.80 -64.72 -13.90
N ASN A 6 16.48 -64.12 -15.05
CA ASN A 6 15.59 -62.95 -15.15
C ASN A 6 14.08 -63.27 -14.96
N SER A 7 13.73 -64.45 -14.44
CA SER A 7 12.35 -64.96 -14.44
C SER A 7 11.53 -64.63 -13.20
N ARG A 8 12.10 -64.03 -12.14
CA ARG A 8 11.36 -63.74 -10.89
C ARG A 8 10.91 -62.28 -10.72
N ILE A 9 11.39 -61.36 -11.54
CA ILE A 9 11.04 -59.93 -11.43
C ILE A 9 9.84 -59.58 -12.34
N LEU A 10 9.57 -60.36 -13.39
CA LEU A 10 8.45 -60.10 -14.31
C LEU A 10 7.08 -60.50 -13.73
N GLY A 11 7.03 -61.43 -12.77
CA GLY A 11 5.77 -61.94 -12.20
C GLY A 11 5.11 -61.02 -11.17
N ILE A 12 5.85 -60.06 -10.61
CA ILE A 12 5.32 -59.10 -9.63
C ILE A 12 4.81 -57.83 -10.32
N LEU A 13 5.32 -57.52 -11.52
CA LEU A 13 4.88 -56.36 -12.31
C LEU A 13 3.55 -56.58 -13.04
N SER A 14 3.16 -57.82 -13.34
CA SER A 14 1.88 -58.09 -14.02
C SER A 14 0.65 -58.05 -13.09
N CYS A 15 0.81 -58.15 -11.76
CA CYS A 15 -0.32 -58.00 -10.83
C CYS A 15 -0.66 -56.54 -10.50
N ALA A 16 0.20 -55.58 -10.84
CA ALA A 16 -0.06 -54.15 -10.61
C ALA A 16 -1.02 -53.52 -11.64
N PHE A 17 -1.25 -54.17 -12.79
CA PHE A 17 -2.07 -53.62 -13.89
C PHE A 17 -3.49 -54.20 -13.98
N TYR A 18 -3.89 -55.12 -13.08
CA TYR A 18 -5.23 -55.72 -13.05
C TYR A 18 -6.08 -55.30 -11.85
N LEU A 19 -5.67 -54.30 -11.07
CA LEU A 19 -6.58 -53.64 -10.14
C LEU A 19 -7.34 -52.56 -10.91
N PRO A 20 -8.65 -52.73 -11.18
CA PRO A 20 -9.44 -51.60 -11.62
C PRO A 20 -9.42 -50.59 -10.48
N LEU A 21 -8.71 -49.49 -10.67
CA LEU A 21 -8.82 -48.26 -9.89
C LEU A 21 -10.21 -47.63 -10.16
N VAL A 22 -11.26 -48.41 -9.96
CA VAL A 22 -12.60 -47.87 -9.74
C VAL A 22 -12.59 -47.45 -8.29
N VAL A 23 -12.01 -46.27 -8.05
CA VAL A 23 -12.35 -45.50 -6.86
C VAL A 23 -13.83 -45.18 -7.05
N SER A 24 -14.68 -46.05 -6.49
CA SER A 24 -16.10 -45.75 -6.37
C SER A 24 -16.16 -44.50 -5.53
N PHE A 25 -16.40 -43.35 -6.17
CA PHE A 25 -16.72 -42.13 -5.45
C PHE A 25 -17.97 -42.45 -4.65
N GLU A 26 -17.78 -42.65 -3.34
CA GLU A 26 -18.86 -42.84 -2.40
C GLU A 26 -19.84 -41.69 -2.63
N LYS A 27 -21.10 -42.04 -2.91
CA LYS A 27 -22.13 -41.08 -3.28
C LYS A 27 -22.26 -40.09 -2.12
N VAL A 28 -21.67 -38.90 -2.28
CA VAL A 28 -21.67 -37.85 -1.27
C VAL A 28 -23.12 -37.53 -0.94
N THR A 29 -23.59 -38.03 0.20
CA THR A 29 -24.98 -37.88 0.63
C THR A 29 -25.08 -36.52 1.31
N ILE A 30 -25.39 -35.48 0.53
CA ILE A 30 -25.55 -34.12 1.05
C ILE A 30 -26.82 -34.10 1.94
N PRO A 31 -26.70 -33.72 3.22
CA PRO A 31 -27.84 -33.57 4.13
C PRO A 31 -28.95 -32.68 3.55
N ALA A 32 -30.22 -33.00 3.83
CA ALA A 32 -31.36 -32.28 3.26
C ALA A 32 -31.35 -30.78 3.59
N GLU A 33 -30.86 -30.40 4.77
CA GLU A 33 -30.74 -29.01 5.23
C GLU A 33 -29.79 -28.17 4.36
N LEU A 34 -28.70 -28.79 3.87
CA LEU A 34 -27.71 -28.13 2.99
C LEU A 34 -28.22 -27.97 1.55
N LYS A 35 -29.24 -28.75 1.15
CA LYS A 35 -29.87 -28.63 -0.19
C LYS A 35 -30.78 -27.41 -0.32
N SER A 36 -31.20 -26.81 0.80
CA SER A 36 -32.05 -25.62 0.82
C SER A 36 -31.35 -24.37 1.37
N ALA A 37 -30.10 -24.49 1.84
CA ALA A 37 -29.39 -23.40 2.49
C ALA A 37 -28.96 -22.32 1.49
N VAL A 38 -29.20 -21.05 1.84
CA VAL A 38 -28.64 -19.90 1.15
C VAL A 38 -27.30 -19.57 1.81
N VAL A 39 -26.21 -19.59 1.03
CA VAL A 39 -24.85 -19.37 1.55
C VAL A 39 -24.29 -18.06 1.01
N LYS A 40 -23.72 -17.22 1.87
CA LYS A 40 -23.00 -16.01 1.46
C LYS A 40 -21.55 -16.34 1.12
N ILE A 41 -21.18 -16.24 -0.15
CA ILE A 41 -19.85 -16.59 -0.66
C ILE A 41 -19.21 -15.42 -1.41
N ALA A 42 -17.87 -15.40 -1.44
CA ALA A 42 -17.12 -14.49 -2.31
C ALA A 42 -17.17 -15.04 -3.74
N VAL A 43 -17.83 -14.33 -4.66
CA VAL A 43 -17.94 -14.75 -6.07
C VAL A 43 -16.83 -14.14 -6.93
N ASN A 44 -16.31 -12.98 -6.53
CA ASN A 44 -15.25 -12.28 -7.21
C ASN A 44 -14.35 -11.58 -6.20
N THR A 45 -13.05 -11.51 -6.47
CA THR A 45 -12.07 -10.87 -5.60
C THR A 45 -11.02 -10.15 -6.43
N THR A 46 -10.74 -8.90 -6.09
CA THR A 46 -9.63 -8.18 -6.71
C THR A 46 -8.29 -8.68 -6.17
N SER A 47 -7.22 -8.42 -6.91
CA SER A 47 -5.86 -8.53 -6.36
C SER A 47 -5.68 -7.61 -5.15
N CYS A 48 -4.68 -7.92 -4.32
CA CYS A 48 -4.30 -7.08 -3.19
C CYS A 48 -3.84 -5.70 -3.69
N SER A 49 -4.22 -4.63 -2.99
CA SER A 49 -3.88 -3.25 -3.34
C SER A 49 -2.38 -2.95 -3.35
N VAL A 50 -1.58 -3.84 -2.75
CA VAL A 50 -0.13 -3.74 -2.66
C VAL A 50 0.53 -4.99 -3.22
N THR A 51 1.73 -4.83 -3.76
CA THR A 51 2.57 -5.93 -4.23
C THR A 51 3.33 -6.62 -3.07
N CYS A 52 3.48 -5.92 -1.95
CA CYS A 52 4.15 -6.43 -0.75
C CYS A 52 3.56 -5.81 0.53
N GLY A 53 3.61 -6.55 1.63
CA GLY A 53 3.12 -6.14 2.94
C GLY A 53 1.59 -6.18 3.07
N PRO A 54 1.05 -5.54 4.11
CA PRO A 54 -0.39 -5.47 4.34
C PRO A 54 -1.06 -4.50 3.37
N GLY A 55 -2.19 -4.91 2.83
CA GLY A 55 -3.06 -4.10 1.98
C GLY A 55 -4.52 -4.52 2.13
N PHE A 56 -5.32 -4.15 1.15
CA PHE A 56 -6.72 -4.56 1.09
C PHE A 56 -7.09 -5.08 -0.30
N LYS A 57 -8.15 -5.86 -0.36
CA LYS A 57 -8.80 -6.28 -1.60
C LYS A 57 -10.30 -6.08 -1.47
N LEU A 58 -10.98 -6.04 -2.61
CA LEU A 58 -12.43 -5.97 -2.67
C LEU A 58 -12.96 -7.34 -3.03
N GLU A 59 -13.87 -7.86 -2.20
CA GLU A 59 -14.57 -9.12 -2.39
C GLU A 59 -16.04 -8.84 -2.64
N GLU A 60 -16.56 -9.35 -3.75
CA GLU A 60 -17.99 -9.34 -4.04
C GLU A 60 -18.63 -10.53 -3.31
N MET A 61 -19.42 -10.24 -2.29
CA MET A 61 -20.09 -11.22 -1.45
C MET A 61 -21.55 -11.33 -1.87
N CYS A 62 -21.94 -12.46 -2.47
CA CYS A 62 -23.31 -12.73 -2.88
C CYS A 62 -23.90 -13.90 -2.09
N GLU A 63 -25.22 -13.89 -1.93
CA GLU A 63 -25.99 -15.05 -1.48
C GLU A 63 -26.23 -15.99 -2.66
N MET A 64 -25.87 -17.25 -2.48
CA MET A 64 -26.03 -18.29 -3.48
C MET A 64 -27.20 -19.20 -3.09
N THR A 65 -28.18 -19.29 -3.98
CA THR A 65 -29.29 -20.24 -3.82
C THR A 65 -28.87 -21.65 -4.26
N PRO A 66 -29.59 -22.71 -3.85
CA PRO A 66 -29.33 -24.07 -4.31
C PRO A 66 -29.40 -24.25 -5.84
N GLY A 67 -30.16 -23.39 -6.53
CA GLY A 67 -30.26 -23.35 -7.99
C GLY A 67 -29.09 -22.63 -8.68
N GLY A 68 -28.12 -22.12 -7.93
CA GLY A 68 -26.95 -21.43 -8.48
C GLY A 68 -27.19 -19.96 -8.85
N GLU A 69 -28.32 -19.37 -8.44
CA GLU A 69 -28.59 -17.95 -8.67
C GLU A 69 -27.88 -17.09 -7.63
N LYS A 70 -27.28 -15.99 -8.10
CA LYS A 70 -26.64 -14.97 -7.25
C LYS A 70 -27.67 -13.93 -6.83
N ARG A 71 -27.81 -13.67 -5.54
CA ARG A 71 -28.69 -12.63 -4.97
C ARG A 71 -27.92 -11.79 -3.95
N ASN A 72 -28.42 -10.58 -3.66
CA ASN A 72 -27.91 -9.71 -2.58
C ASN A 72 -26.37 -9.53 -2.57
N CYS A 73 -25.80 -9.24 -3.74
CA CYS A 73 -24.36 -9.02 -3.89
C CYS A 73 -23.94 -7.69 -3.25
N THR A 74 -22.88 -7.74 -2.44
CA THR A 74 -22.33 -6.58 -1.72
C THR A 74 -20.81 -6.56 -1.85
N LEU A 75 -20.24 -5.39 -2.11
CA LEU A 75 -18.79 -5.23 -2.12
C LEU A 75 -18.27 -5.07 -0.69
N ARG A 76 -17.36 -5.97 -0.30
CA ARG A 76 -16.72 -5.99 1.00
C ARG A 76 -15.22 -5.75 0.83
N ARG A 77 -14.71 -4.73 1.50
CA ARG A 77 -13.26 -4.56 1.65
C ARG A 77 -12.73 -5.54 2.69
N THR A 78 -11.80 -6.40 2.30
CA THR A 78 -11.13 -7.35 3.19
C THR A 78 -9.62 -7.18 3.15
N ASP A 79 -8.99 -7.60 4.23
CA ASP A 79 -7.57 -7.42 4.45
C ASP A 79 -6.78 -8.50 3.72
N CYS A 80 -5.64 -8.11 3.14
CA CYS A 80 -4.75 -9.05 2.47
C CYS A 80 -3.30 -8.81 2.89
N LEU A 81 -2.53 -9.88 2.88
CA LEU A 81 -1.08 -9.86 3.03
C LEU A 81 -0.47 -10.39 1.74
N ALA A 82 0.22 -9.53 1.00
CA ALA A 82 0.98 -9.94 -0.18
C ALA A 82 2.33 -10.56 0.25
N SER A 83 3.40 -10.35 -0.51
CA SER A 83 4.74 -10.74 -0.06
C SER A 83 5.16 -9.96 1.18
N TRP A 84 5.58 -10.63 2.26
CA TRP A 84 6.09 -9.95 3.44
C TRP A 84 7.46 -9.27 3.20
N VAL A 85 8.17 -9.60 2.11
CA VAL A 85 9.43 -8.94 1.72
C VAL A 85 9.14 -7.95 0.59
N CYS A 86 9.44 -6.68 0.83
CA CYS A 86 9.21 -5.57 -0.11
C CYS A 86 10.45 -5.16 -0.92
N GLY A 87 11.62 -5.71 -0.62
CA GLY A 87 12.87 -5.33 -1.29
C GLY A 87 13.38 -3.95 -0.85
N LEU A 88 14.04 -3.25 -1.77
CA LEU A 88 14.79 -2.01 -1.54
C LEU A 88 14.17 -0.84 -2.30
N LEU A 89 13.93 0.26 -1.59
CA LEU A 89 13.45 1.53 -2.13
C LEU A 89 14.56 2.58 -2.05
N HIS A 90 14.92 3.20 -3.17
CA HIS A 90 16.00 4.18 -3.23
C HIS A 90 15.49 5.62 -3.24
N PHE A 91 16.15 6.49 -2.49
CA PHE A 91 15.91 7.92 -2.44
C PHE A 91 17.21 8.69 -2.53
N THR A 92 17.21 9.75 -3.34
CA THR A 92 18.30 10.73 -3.40
C THR A 92 17.77 12.06 -2.88
N VAL A 93 18.42 12.59 -1.84
CA VAL A 93 17.93 13.76 -1.09
C VAL A 93 19.03 14.83 -1.03
N PRO A 94 18.75 16.08 -1.42
CA PRO A 94 19.69 17.17 -1.26
C PRO A 94 19.90 17.56 0.22
N VAL A 95 21.14 17.90 0.59
CA VAL A 95 21.49 18.42 1.93
C VAL A 95 20.66 19.65 2.25
N GLY A 96 20.19 19.74 3.49
CA GLY A 96 19.44 20.89 4.00
C GLY A 96 17.93 20.83 3.77
N LYS A 97 17.43 19.92 2.92
CA LYS A 97 15.97 19.78 2.69
C LYS A 97 15.33 18.84 3.72
N PRO A 98 14.07 19.08 4.10
CA PRO A 98 13.32 18.11 4.89
C PRO A 98 13.02 16.86 4.05
N PHE A 99 13.11 15.69 4.66
CA PHE A 99 12.82 14.43 4.00
C PHE A 99 12.16 13.46 4.96
N GLN A 100 11.22 12.65 4.45
CA GLN A 100 10.56 11.64 5.26
C GLN A 100 10.21 10.42 4.41
N PHE A 101 10.19 9.26 5.06
CA PHE A 101 9.76 8.02 4.45
C PHE A 101 9.11 7.12 5.51
N SER A 102 8.16 6.30 5.05
CA SER A 102 7.29 5.52 5.91
C SER A 102 7.40 4.04 5.61
N CYS A 103 7.40 3.24 6.68
CA CYS A 103 7.34 1.79 6.61
C CYS A 103 5.96 1.27 6.19
N LEU A 104 4.89 2.04 6.43
CA LEU A 104 3.54 1.75 5.96
C LEU A 104 3.15 2.68 4.82
N SER A 105 2.55 2.11 3.78
CA SER A 105 1.89 2.87 2.71
C SER A 105 0.57 3.42 3.24
N SER A 106 0.11 4.56 2.71
CA SER A 106 -1.17 5.21 3.07
C SER A 106 -2.35 4.23 3.09
N ASP A 107 -2.36 3.28 2.15
CA ASP A 107 -3.43 2.31 1.96
C ASP A 107 -3.55 1.29 3.10
N ALA A 108 -2.46 1.09 3.84
CA ALA A 108 -2.37 0.20 5.02
C ALA A 108 -2.69 0.94 6.34
N VAL A 109 -2.80 2.27 6.34
CA VAL A 109 -2.99 3.08 7.56
C VAL A 109 -4.39 2.91 8.17
N ARG A 110 -5.36 2.40 7.40
CA ARG A 110 -6.73 2.17 7.87
C ARG A 110 -6.87 1.04 8.90
N PHE A 111 -5.81 0.28 9.15
CA PHE A 111 -5.77 -0.83 10.12
C PHE A 111 -5.69 -0.39 11.59
N GLY A 112 -5.66 0.93 11.84
CA GLY A 112 -5.34 1.44 13.16
C GLY A 112 -3.86 1.26 13.43
N SER A 113 -3.13 2.36 13.55
CA SER A 113 -1.71 2.40 13.93
C SER A 113 -1.37 1.62 15.20
N ARG A 114 -2.38 1.21 15.98
CA ARG A 114 -2.33 0.46 17.23
C ARG A 114 -2.28 -1.06 17.07
N ALA A 115 -2.34 -1.62 15.85
CA ALA A 115 -2.25 -3.07 15.63
C ALA A 115 -0.82 -3.57 15.33
N TYR A 116 0.09 -2.64 15.05
CA TYR A 116 1.43 -2.93 14.56
C TYR A 116 2.51 -2.30 15.42
N SER A 117 3.66 -2.97 15.52
CA SER A 117 4.91 -2.41 15.99
C SER A 117 5.91 -2.28 14.85
N TYR A 118 6.81 -1.31 14.97
CA TYR A 118 7.83 -1.01 13.97
C TYR A 118 9.20 -1.17 14.60
N THR A 119 10.09 -1.86 13.92
CA THR A 119 11.49 -1.97 14.32
C THR A 119 12.35 -1.44 13.20
N TRP A 120 13.08 -0.37 13.49
CA TRP A 120 14.05 0.20 12.57
C TRP A 120 15.46 -0.28 12.91
N ARG A 121 16.26 -0.53 11.88
CA ARG A 121 17.68 -0.88 11.98
C ARG A 121 18.44 -0.25 10.83
N LEU A 122 19.69 0.11 11.05
CA LEU A 122 20.60 0.36 9.94
C LEU A 122 21.08 -0.98 9.40
N ALA A 123 20.97 -1.17 8.08
CA ALA A 123 21.47 -2.34 7.37
C ALA A 123 22.85 -2.00 6.81
N GLN A 124 23.87 -2.71 7.27
CA GLN A 124 25.23 -2.56 6.76
C GLN A 124 25.32 -3.10 5.32
N GLY A 125 26.05 -2.41 4.44
CA GLY A 125 26.52 -3.00 3.17
C GLY A 125 25.64 -2.83 1.92
N LEU A 126 24.69 -1.89 1.88
CA LEU A 126 23.85 -1.68 0.69
C LEU A 126 24.06 -0.33 -0.02
N ILE A 127 24.36 0.76 0.70
CA ILE A 127 24.66 2.08 0.09
C ILE A 127 25.93 2.74 0.63
N THR A 128 26.40 2.38 1.83
CA THR A 128 27.70 2.84 2.32
C THR A 128 28.38 1.78 3.16
N THR A 129 29.69 1.65 2.96
CA THR A 129 30.60 0.75 3.67
C THR A 129 31.26 1.42 4.87
N ASN A 130 31.11 2.74 5.02
CA ASN A 130 31.65 3.49 6.14
C ASN A 130 30.68 3.44 7.32
N ASP A 131 31.02 2.65 8.33
CA ASP A 131 30.25 2.43 9.54
C ASP A 131 30.29 3.60 10.52
N VAL A 132 31.29 4.48 10.40
CA VAL A 132 31.43 5.72 11.19
C VAL A 132 30.27 6.69 10.94
N LEU A 133 29.60 6.57 9.78
CA LEU A 133 28.42 7.36 9.43
C LEU A 133 27.13 6.85 10.08
N PHE A 134 27.15 5.68 10.73
CA PHE A 134 25.95 5.04 11.28
C PHE A 134 25.84 5.21 12.79
N LYS A 135 24.97 6.13 13.24
CA LYS A 135 24.55 6.18 14.65
C LYS A 135 23.49 5.10 14.95
N PRO A 136 23.46 4.51 16.16
CA PRO A 136 22.35 3.64 16.57
C PRO A 136 21.00 4.33 16.33
N PHE A 137 20.21 3.79 15.42
CA PHE A 137 18.95 4.39 15.00
C PHE A 137 17.78 3.63 15.65
N ASN A 138 17.15 4.25 16.65
CA ASN A 138 15.94 3.74 17.29
C ASN A 138 14.78 4.70 17.04
N ASN A 139 13.73 4.23 16.37
CA ASN A 139 12.51 4.98 16.14
C ASN A 139 11.32 4.06 16.41
N PRO A 140 10.42 4.37 17.35
CA PRO A 140 9.25 3.55 17.60
C PRO A 140 8.12 3.77 16.59
N HIS A 141 8.21 4.82 15.75
CA HIS A 141 7.16 5.21 14.83
C HIS A 141 7.32 4.55 13.45
N SER A 142 6.23 4.53 12.68
CA SER A 142 6.24 4.03 11.30
C SER A 142 6.99 4.92 10.31
N VAL A 143 7.34 6.15 10.69
CA VAL A 143 7.90 7.19 9.80
C VAL A 143 9.23 7.70 10.32
N ILE A 144 10.22 7.80 9.45
CA ILE A 144 11.48 8.52 9.69
C ILE A 144 11.35 9.91 9.08
N ARG A 145 11.81 10.93 9.82
CA ARG A 145 11.80 12.34 9.40
C ARG A 145 13.16 12.95 9.65
N PHE A 146 13.74 13.55 8.62
CA PHE A 146 14.93 14.40 8.68
C PHE A 146 14.51 15.84 8.44
N SER A 147 14.93 16.74 9.32
CA SER A 147 14.61 18.15 9.24
C SER A 147 15.65 18.99 9.97
N PRO A 148 16.74 19.42 9.30
CA PRO A 148 17.09 19.19 7.89
C PRO A 148 17.84 17.87 7.67
N THR A 149 17.88 17.39 6.41
CA THR A 149 18.70 16.23 6.02
C THR A 149 20.19 16.58 5.99
N ARG A 150 21.02 15.71 6.57
CA ARG A 150 22.48 15.82 6.65
C ARG A 150 23.14 14.64 5.95
N GLU A 151 24.40 14.77 5.56
CA GLU A 151 25.16 13.66 4.96
C GLU A 151 25.24 12.43 5.87
N SER A 152 25.28 12.63 7.18
CA SER A 152 25.23 11.54 8.18
C SER A 152 23.93 10.75 8.16
N ASP A 153 22.87 11.27 7.53
CA ASP A 153 21.59 10.58 7.40
C ASP A 153 21.59 9.61 6.20
N ALA A 154 22.66 9.63 5.38
CA ALA A 154 22.83 8.68 4.29
C ALA A 154 23.05 7.27 4.84
N GLY A 155 22.43 6.29 4.19
CA GLY A 155 22.53 4.92 4.63
C GLY A 155 21.46 4.00 4.10
N THR A 156 21.51 2.76 4.55
CA THR A 156 20.42 1.81 4.31
C THR A 156 19.67 1.55 5.59
N TYR A 157 18.37 1.85 5.58
CA TYR A 157 17.47 1.65 6.70
C TYR A 157 16.59 0.44 6.42
N ARG A 158 16.53 -0.49 7.36
CA ARG A 158 15.58 -1.59 7.34
C ARG A 158 14.44 -1.28 8.30
N CYS A 159 13.22 -1.46 7.84
CA CYS A 159 12.05 -1.51 8.70
C CYS A 159 11.40 -2.89 8.66
N ASP A 160 11.17 -3.45 9.85
CA ASP A 160 10.30 -4.61 10.05
C ASP A 160 9.00 -4.15 10.71
N VAL A 161 7.85 -4.43 10.07
CA VAL A 161 6.51 -4.28 10.66
C VAL A 161 6.10 -5.61 11.26
N GLN A 162 5.74 -5.59 12.54
CA GLN A 162 5.27 -6.75 13.26
C GLN A 162 3.83 -6.54 13.73
N MET A 163 3.07 -7.63 13.75
CA MET A 163 1.71 -7.62 14.28
C MET A 163 1.77 -7.76 15.81
N LEU A 164 1.19 -6.82 16.57
CA LEU A 164 1.36 -6.79 18.03
C LEU A 164 0.85 -8.05 18.73
N LYS A 165 -0.25 -8.62 18.25
CA LYS A 165 -0.87 -9.81 18.85
C LYS A 165 -0.02 -11.08 18.71
N THR A 166 0.76 -11.20 17.65
CA THR A 166 1.46 -12.44 17.28
C THR A 166 2.97 -12.27 17.16
N SER A 167 3.47 -11.04 17.24
CA SER A 167 4.85 -10.65 16.97
C SER A 167 5.38 -11.12 15.60
N LYS A 168 4.49 -11.54 14.69
CA LYS A 168 4.87 -12.01 13.35
C LYS A 168 5.27 -10.82 12.49
N VAL A 169 6.42 -10.92 11.83
CA VAL A 169 6.85 -9.95 10.81
C VAL A 169 5.93 -10.10 9.59
N ILE A 170 5.24 -9.03 9.22
CA ILE A 170 4.31 -8.98 8.09
C ILE A 170 4.80 -8.09 6.95
N LYS A 171 5.80 -7.24 7.21
CA LYS A 171 6.45 -6.43 6.17
C LYS A 171 7.90 -6.20 6.54
N ARG A 172 8.81 -6.43 5.60
CA ARG A 172 10.21 -6.06 5.67
C ARG A 172 10.55 -5.25 4.44
N VAL A 173 11.03 -4.04 4.64
CA VAL A 173 11.42 -3.13 3.56
C VAL A 173 12.77 -2.50 3.89
N TYR A 174 13.59 -2.33 2.86
CA TYR A 174 14.85 -1.61 2.93
C TYR A 174 14.70 -0.27 2.23
N PHE A 175 15.31 0.76 2.79
CA PHE A 175 15.33 2.11 2.25
C PHE A 175 16.77 2.53 2.08
N GLY A 176 17.16 2.78 0.84
CA GLY A 176 18.44 3.31 0.49
C GLY A 176 18.39 4.83 0.38
N VAL A 177 18.91 5.54 1.37
CA VAL A 177 18.94 7.01 1.39
C VAL A 177 20.33 7.49 0.99
N ARG A 178 20.43 8.17 -0.14
CA ARG A 178 21.63 8.88 -0.58
C ARG A 178 21.41 10.37 -0.33
N VAL A 179 22.32 10.98 0.43
CA VAL A 179 22.31 12.42 0.64
C VAL A 179 23.38 13.06 -0.24
N ILE A 180 22.99 14.03 -1.07
CA ILE A 180 23.88 14.70 -2.01
C ILE A 180 24.08 16.16 -1.59
N GLN A 181 25.32 16.64 -1.63
CA GLN A 181 25.59 18.05 -1.48
C GLN A 181 25.07 18.83 -2.69
N ASN A 182 24.62 20.06 -2.48
CA ASN A 182 23.99 20.87 -3.53
C ASN A 182 24.99 21.34 -4.60
N ASP A 183 26.28 21.25 -4.34
CA ASP A 183 27.39 21.67 -5.20
C ASP A 183 27.95 20.54 -6.08
N LEU A 184 27.67 19.26 -5.74
CA LEU A 184 28.19 18.09 -6.48
C LEU A 184 27.29 17.67 -7.66
N VAL A 185 26.02 18.07 -7.68
CA VAL A 185 25.08 17.78 -8.77
C VAL A 185 24.26 19.04 -9.05
N ASP A 186 24.74 19.88 -9.96
CA ASP A 186 23.97 20.99 -10.49
C ASP A 186 22.93 20.44 -11.48
N LEU A 187 21.71 20.18 -10.99
CA LEU A 187 20.57 19.74 -11.81
C LEU A 187 20.03 20.85 -12.73
N ASN A 188 20.71 22.00 -12.81
CA ASN A 188 20.40 23.00 -13.82
C ASN A 188 20.89 22.54 -15.19
N PHE A 189 20.11 21.65 -15.82
CA PHE A 189 20.40 21.14 -17.17
C PHE A 189 20.64 22.30 -18.15
N GLN A 190 19.93 23.42 -18.03
CA GLN A 190 20.13 24.60 -18.89
C GLN A 190 21.54 25.18 -18.81
N LYS A 191 22.23 25.05 -17.67
CA LYS A 191 23.60 25.54 -17.51
C LYS A 191 24.59 24.75 -18.38
N TYR A 192 24.31 23.48 -18.64
CA TYR A 192 25.18 22.56 -19.37
C TYR A 192 24.81 22.39 -20.85
N LEU A 193 23.65 22.90 -21.28
CA LEU A 193 23.28 22.91 -22.69
C LEU A 193 24.19 23.86 -23.49
N THR A 194 24.67 23.40 -24.64
CA THR A 194 25.33 24.26 -25.63
C THR A 194 24.34 25.30 -26.17
N TRP A 195 24.86 26.40 -26.74
CA TRP A 195 24.02 27.46 -27.29
C TRP A 195 22.98 26.93 -28.30
N GLU A 196 23.38 25.98 -29.14
CA GLU A 196 22.50 25.35 -30.12
C GLU A 196 21.41 24.48 -29.48
N GLN A 197 21.74 23.77 -28.39
CA GLN A 197 20.76 23.00 -27.61
C GLN A 197 19.80 23.89 -26.84
N LYS A 198 20.23 25.08 -26.39
CA LYS A 198 19.35 26.09 -25.78
C LYS A 198 18.36 26.65 -26.80
N LEU A 199 18.83 26.92 -28.02
CA LEU A 199 17.96 27.35 -29.12
C LEU A 199 16.93 26.29 -29.48
N ALA A 200 17.34 25.02 -29.61
CA ALA A 200 16.41 23.92 -29.88
C ALA A 200 15.37 23.71 -28.76
N ALA A 201 15.78 23.80 -27.49
CA ALA A 201 14.87 23.68 -26.35
C ALA A 201 13.88 24.85 -26.26
N ASN A 202 14.33 26.07 -26.56
CA ASN A 202 13.47 27.26 -26.58
C ASN A 202 12.54 27.28 -27.80
N GLU A 203 12.94 26.73 -28.94
CA GLU A 203 12.08 26.53 -30.10
C GLU A 203 10.99 25.47 -29.84
N GLU A 204 11.29 24.41 -29.06
CA GLU A 204 10.31 23.42 -28.60
C GLU A 204 9.36 23.96 -27.52
N GLU A 205 9.86 24.77 -26.58
CA GLU A 205 9.01 25.46 -25.59
C GLU A 205 8.09 26.50 -26.25
N GLY A 206 8.57 27.21 -27.27
CA GLY A 206 7.72 28.10 -28.08
C GLY A 206 6.59 27.41 -28.85
N LYS A 207 6.62 26.07 -28.96
CA LYS A 207 5.57 25.25 -29.58
C LYS A 207 4.72 24.46 -28.58
N THR A 208 5.08 24.48 -27.30
CA THR A 208 4.43 23.70 -26.24
C THR A 208 4.23 24.51 -24.95
N GLU A 209 4.15 25.84 -25.05
CA GLU A 209 3.49 26.63 -24.02
C GLU A 209 2.00 26.26 -24.02
N ASN A 210 1.59 25.55 -22.95
CA ASN A 210 0.22 25.31 -22.43
C ASN A 210 -0.13 23.84 -22.12
N GLY A 211 0.81 22.90 -22.14
CA GLY A 211 0.46 21.46 -22.04
C GLY A 211 0.62 20.77 -20.67
N THR A 212 1.80 20.92 -20.05
CA THR A 212 2.31 19.79 -19.24
C THR A 212 2.91 20.16 -17.90
N ARG A 213 3.30 21.43 -17.68
CA ARG A 213 3.80 21.90 -16.36
C ARG A 213 2.68 22.44 -15.46
N GLU A 214 1.56 22.80 -16.06
CA GLU A 214 0.36 23.23 -15.34
C GLU A 214 -0.33 22.04 -14.67
N LYS A 215 -0.47 20.88 -15.34
CA LYS A 215 -1.27 19.76 -14.80
C LYS A 215 -0.78 19.16 -13.48
N VAL A 216 0.53 19.10 -13.21
CA VAL A 216 1.04 18.50 -11.95
C VAL A 216 0.98 19.49 -10.78
N GLN A 217 1.20 20.78 -11.05
CA GLN A 217 1.12 21.83 -10.03
C GLN A 217 -0.33 22.29 -9.78
N GLU A 218 -1.16 22.31 -10.83
CA GLU A 218 -2.59 22.63 -10.79
C GLU A 218 -3.38 21.49 -10.13
N GLN A 219 -3.05 20.22 -10.37
CA GLN A 219 -3.71 19.10 -9.68
C GLN A 219 -3.44 19.13 -8.17
N GLN A 220 -2.22 19.49 -7.72
CA GLN A 220 -1.94 19.63 -6.29
C GLN A 220 -2.55 20.89 -5.66
N HIS A 221 -2.64 21.99 -6.41
CA HIS A 221 -3.29 23.24 -5.97
C HIS A 221 -4.83 23.13 -5.95
N PHE A 222 -5.42 22.32 -6.84
CA PHE A 222 -6.86 22.06 -6.94
C PHE A 222 -7.39 21.29 -5.73
N TRP A 223 -6.70 20.22 -5.30
CA TRP A 223 -7.08 19.47 -4.10
C TRP A 223 -7.00 20.31 -2.81
N GLN A 224 -6.06 21.25 -2.76
CA GLN A 224 -5.92 22.15 -1.61
C GLN A 224 -7.02 23.22 -1.63
N ARG A 225 -7.41 23.74 -2.81
CA ARG A 225 -8.47 24.75 -2.95
C ARG A 225 -9.86 24.20 -2.61
N GLU A 226 -10.18 22.97 -2.97
CA GLU A 226 -11.48 22.32 -2.67
C GLU A 226 -11.70 22.18 -1.15
N LEU A 227 -10.68 21.72 -0.41
CA LEU A 227 -10.72 21.57 1.06
C LEU A 227 -10.83 22.90 1.80
N PHE A 228 -10.18 23.95 1.28
CA PHE A 228 -10.32 25.30 1.84
C PHE A 228 -11.71 25.91 1.55
N TYR A 229 -12.31 25.63 0.40
CA TYR A 229 -13.64 26.12 0.03
C TYR A 229 -14.74 25.44 0.85
N GLU A 230 -14.66 24.12 1.07
CA GLU A 230 -15.59 23.39 1.95
C GLU A 230 -15.48 23.83 3.42
N CYS A 231 -14.26 24.05 3.92
CA CYS A 231 -14.05 24.60 5.27
C CYS A 231 -14.62 26.02 5.42
N LEU A 232 -14.42 26.88 4.41
CA LEU A 232 -14.95 28.25 4.43
C LEU A 232 -16.49 28.27 4.39
N ILE A 233 -17.10 27.45 3.55
CA ILE A 233 -18.57 27.31 3.50
C ILE A 233 -19.09 26.79 4.84
N GLY A 234 -18.43 25.79 5.43
CA GLY A 234 -18.81 25.22 6.74
C GLY A 234 -18.72 26.22 7.89
N ILE A 235 -17.71 27.09 7.91
CA ILE A 235 -17.57 28.15 8.92
C ILE A 235 -18.66 29.22 8.74
N VAL A 236 -18.88 29.69 7.51
CA VAL A 236 -19.88 30.74 7.24
C VAL A 236 -21.31 30.26 7.52
N SER A 237 -21.64 29.01 7.16
CA SER A 237 -22.94 28.43 7.46
C SER A 237 -23.13 28.16 8.95
N GLY A 238 -22.08 27.71 9.64
CA GLY A 238 -22.11 27.44 11.08
C GLY A 238 -22.32 28.71 11.91
N VAL A 239 -21.62 29.79 11.57
CA VAL A 239 -21.77 31.10 12.25
C VAL A 239 -23.16 31.69 12.00
N THR A 240 -23.63 31.67 10.75
CA THR A 240 -24.95 32.20 10.40
C THR A 240 -26.07 31.41 11.09
N GLY A 241 -25.99 30.08 11.09
CA GLY A 241 -26.95 29.21 11.77
C GLY A 241 -26.94 29.43 13.29
N GLY A 242 -25.77 29.55 13.91
CA GLY A 242 -25.63 29.80 15.35
C GLY A 242 -26.23 31.13 15.78
N VAL A 243 -26.01 32.21 15.01
CA VAL A 243 -26.57 33.53 15.30
C VAL A 243 -28.09 33.53 15.16
N LEU A 244 -28.63 32.90 14.11
CA LEU A 244 -30.08 32.81 13.91
C LEU A 244 -30.76 31.98 15.01
N LEU A 245 -30.15 30.86 15.42
CA LEU A 245 -30.68 30.04 16.51
C LEU A 245 -30.65 30.79 17.84
N SER A 246 -29.56 31.53 18.12
CA SER A 246 -29.43 32.33 19.34
C SER A 246 -30.45 33.47 19.36
N MET A 247 -30.70 34.13 18.23
CA MET A 247 -31.72 35.18 18.13
C MET A 247 -33.13 34.61 18.28
N ALA A 248 -33.43 33.47 17.67
CA ALA A 248 -34.72 32.79 17.83
C ALA A 248 -34.97 32.37 19.29
N LEU A 249 -33.96 31.81 19.96
CA LEU A 249 -34.04 31.46 21.39
C LEU A 249 -34.22 32.69 22.28
N TYR A 250 -33.54 33.80 21.97
CA TYR A 250 -33.71 35.06 22.68
C TYR A 250 -35.13 35.64 22.50
N PHE A 251 -35.69 35.59 21.29
CA PHE A 251 -37.07 36.02 21.04
C PHE A 251 -38.09 35.09 21.72
N LEU A 252 -37.87 33.77 21.71
CA LEU A 252 -38.72 32.82 22.41
C LEU A 252 -38.70 33.01 23.93
N GLN A 253 -37.52 33.26 24.52
CA GLN A 253 -37.41 33.62 25.94
C GLN A 253 -38.12 34.94 26.26
N LYS A 254 -38.09 35.92 25.34
CA LYS A 254 -38.76 37.21 25.53
C LYS A 254 -40.29 37.13 25.37
N VAL A 255 -40.79 36.18 24.57
CA VAL A 255 -42.23 35.94 24.37
C VAL A 255 -42.81 35.06 25.49
N TRP A 256 -42.04 34.12 26.02
CA TRP A 256 -42.48 33.20 27.08
C TRP A 256 -42.14 33.67 28.50
N GLY A 257 -41.23 34.64 28.64
CA GLY A 257 -40.82 35.27 29.90
C GLY A 257 -41.63 36.51 30.29
N ARG A 258 -42.90 36.59 29.86
CA ARG A 258 -43.86 37.59 30.33
C ARG A 258 -45.11 36.89 30.84
#